data_AF-A0A3F3QB96-F1
#
_entry.id   AF-A0A3F3QB96-F1
#
_cell.length_a   1.000
_cell.length_b   1.000
_cell.length_c   1.000
_cell.angle_alpha   90.00
_cell.angle_beta   90.00
_cell.angle_gamma   90.00
#
_symmetry.space_group_name_H-M   'P 1'
#
loop_
_entity.id
_entity.type
_entity.pdbx_description
1 polymer ?
#
loop_
_entity_poly.entity_id
_entity_poly.type
_entity_poly.pdbx_seq_one_letter_code
_entity_poly.pdbx_strand_id
1 'polypeptide(L)'
;MPRRRSNRLQRPYRPYRPPQGLQPNMPRAPDEYLRDVQCILCGDILYDNRGVWRAHYRALYQAAGSVELSGIGYKSGWIPLKVPTDPDKRWDTMGDDFCTLPIELIELLGGYLSTQDYLNSRLASRSMGVLFHKQRFWKTKFDINGERGFLNYLVKEHQNLDFDWRLLYHSTCRLRCSRLFDITIRLWEINRWIREALICKSRGTFASFMDFGGRALQYYHNTMWPETKYRQTVRIPPDLIKIGVSAFIELGESEVTIRGLELIRASGPSILLGEKIPGSLVFVEEVDDHGGGRPDWDEDNRTSYCFPGIEVILDAQTLQGFMITNTVNGRLTHLQLIRQNGFSKPIGICYLNGASYVFQMDDIVNLVVEFDMSSNLRQLGIQGFGSNQKAEEWERDGYYKITRDDDDDDDDE
;
A
#
# COMPACT_ATOMS: atom_id res chain seq x y z
N MET A 1 -47.91 -37.37 42.21
CA MET A 1 -47.94 -37.40 40.72
C MET A 1 -48.00 -35.97 40.21
N PRO A 2 -47.51 -35.56 39.02
CA PRO A 2 -46.54 -36.15 38.08
C PRO A 2 -45.36 -35.19 37.68
N ARG A 3 -44.48 -35.72 36.83
CA ARG A 3 -43.21 -35.28 36.19
C ARG A 3 -43.06 -33.82 35.69
N ARG A 4 -41.85 -33.22 35.80
CA ARG A 4 -40.84 -33.01 34.70
C ARG A 4 -39.72 -31.99 35.04
N ARG A 5 -38.48 -32.39 34.72
CA ARG A 5 -37.27 -31.68 34.19
C ARG A 5 -36.90 -30.23 34.58
N SER A 6 -35.58 -30.10 34.80
CA SER A 6 -34.67 -28.98 34.48
C SER A 6 -34.69 -27.75 35.40
N ASN A 7 -33.57 -27.51 36.10
CA ASN A 7 -32.79 -26.28 35.93
C ASN A 7 -31.39 -26.39 36.55
N ARG A 8 -30.36 -26.20 35.72
CA ARG A 8 -28.99 -25.92 36.15
C ARG A 8 -28.98 -24.60 36.93
N LEU A 9 -28.44 -24.61 38.14
CA LEU A 9 -28.14 -23.41 38.92
C LEU A 9 -27.09 -22.57 38.17
N GLN A 10 -27.50 -21.41 37.65
CA GLN A 10 -26.59 -20.34 37.23
C GLN A 10 -25.88 -19.78 38.47
N ARG A 11 -24.54 -19.77 38.48
CA ARG A 11 -23.76 -18.97 39.44
C ARG A 11 -23.73 -17.51 38.96
N PRO A 12 -23.79 -16.51 39.86
CA PRO A 12 -23.85 -15.11 39.46
C PRO A 12 -22.50 -14.60 38.95
N TYR A 13 -22.55 -13.77 37.91
CA TYR A 13 -21.41 -13.07 37.33
C TYR A 13 -20.84 -12.07 38.36
N ARG A 14 -19.55 -12.19 38.71
CA ARG A 14 -18.84 -11.13 39.44
C ARG A 14 -18.16 -10.22 38.42
N PRO A 15 -18.40 -8.90 38.42
CA PRO A 15 -17.62 -7.99 37.58
C PRO A 15 -16.19 -7.92 38.10
N TYR A 16 -15.23 -8.05 37.18
CA TYR A 16 -13.81 -7.90 37.46
C TYR A 16 -13.51 -6.46 37.93
N ARG A 17 -12.78 -6.33 39.04
CA ARG A 17 -12.13 -5.06 39.43
C ARG A 17 -10.62 -5.23 39.28
N PRO A 18 -9.93 -4.39 38.49
CA PRO A 18 -8.48 -4.45 38.38
C PRO A 18 -7.79 -3.96 39.67
N PRO A 19 -6.56 -4.42 39.96
CA PRO A 19 -5.74 -3.85 41.03
C PRO A 19 -5.43 -2.36 40.74
N GLN A 20 -5.38 -1.54 41.78
CA GLN A 20 -5.00 -0.13 41.66
C GLN A 20 -3.54 -0.02 41.16
N GLY A 21 -3.36 0.56 39.97
CA GLY A 21 -2.04 0.84 39.38
C GLY A 21 -1.88 0.66 37.86
N LEU A 22 -2.92 0.31 37.10
CA LEU A 22 -2.81 0.08 35.64
C LEU A 22 -3.22 1.32 34.82
N GLN A 23 -2.34 1.79 33.92
CA GLN A 23 -2.61 2.89 32.99
C GLN A 23 -3.27 2.44 31.66
N PRO A 24 -3.92 3.35 30.89
CA PRO A 24 -4.89 2.99 29.83
C PRO A 24 -4.33 2.47 28.49
N ASN A 25 -3.00 2.42 28.29
CA ASN A 25 -2.41 2.18 26.97
C ASN A 25 -1.60 0.87 26.84
N MET A 26 -2.10 -0.24 27.38
CA MET A 26 -1.55 -1.58 27.09
C MET A 26 -2.44 -2.32 26.08
N PRO A 27 -1.86 -2.98 25.05
CA PRO A 27 -2.61 -3.87 24.17
C PRO A 27 -3.21 -5.02 24.98
N ARG A 28 -4.40 -5.46 24.56
CA ARG A 28 -5.26 -6.44 25.24
C ARG A 28 -4.52 -7.69 25.69
N ALA A 29 -5.07 -8.32 26.73
CA ALA A 29 -4.51 -9.50 27.36
C ALA A 29 -4.22 -10.63 26.32
N PRO A 30 -3.10 -11.37 26.45
CA PRO A 30 -2.59 -12.32 25.44
C PRO A 30 -3.54 -13.44 25.02
N ASP A 31 -4.60 -13.65 25.79
CA ASP A 31 -5.65 -14.67 25.67
C ASP A 31 -6.65 -14.40 24.54
N GLU A 32 -6.68 -13.21 23.93
CA GLU A 32 -7.59 -12.91 22.80
C GLU A 32 -7.02 -13.23 21.40
N TYR A 33 -5.72 -13.49 21.25
CA TYR A 33 -5.06 -13.54 19.92
C TYR A 33 -4.82 -14.95 19.34
N LEU A 34 -5.18 -16.02 20.05
CA LEU A 34 -4.91 -17.39 19.60
C LEU A 34 -6.12 -18.29 19.89
N ARG A 35 -7.01 -18.45 18.90
CA ARG A 35 -8.10 -19.44 18.93
C ARG A 35 -7.81 -20.70 18.12
N ASP A 36 -6.62 -20.81 17.52
CA ASP A 36 -6.25 -22.04 16.82
C ASP A 36 -5.55 -22.98 17.79
N VAL A 37 -6.36 -23.92 18.28
CA VAL A 37 -5.94 -24.98 19.20
C VAL A 37 -5.40 -26.19 18.41
N GLN A 38 -5.07 -26.05 17.13
CA GLN A 38 -4.61 -27.16 16.27
C GLN A 38 -3.27 -26.87 15.59
N CYS A 39 -2.41 -27.88 15.52
CA CYS A 39 -1.15 -27.86 14.77
C CYS A 39 -1.43 -27.80 13.27
N ILE A 40 -0.91 -26.80 12.56
CA ILE A 40 -1.16 -26.61 11.12
C ILE A 40 -0.53 -27.69 10.22
N LEU A 41 0.42 -28.48 10.75
CA LEU A 41 1.11 -29.53 9.99
C LEU A 41 0.47 -30.91 10.14
N CYS A 42 -0.18 -31.20 11.27
CA CYS A 42 -0.75 -32.53 11.54
C CYS A 42 -2.21 -32.51 12.03
N GLY A 43 -2.81 -31.33 12.24
CA GLY A 43 -4.19 -31.18 12.70
C GLY A 43 -4.44 -31.51 14.18
N ASP A 44 -3.38 -31.83 14.94
CA ASP A 44 -3.52 -32.29 16.34
C ASP A 44 -3.82 -31.14 17.32
N ILE A 45 -4.61 -31.42 18.35
CA ILE A 45 -5.12 -30.39 19.28
C ILE A 45 -4.08 -30.05 20.36
N LEU A 46 -3.55 -28.83 20.33
CA LEU A 46 -2.55 -28.28 21.26
C LEU A 46 -3.15 -27.97 22.63
N TYR A 47 -3.29 -28.96 23.50
CA TYR A 47 -3.63 -28.77 24.91
C TYR A 47 -2.41 -28.33 25.74
N ASP A 48 -2.16 -27.02 25.85
CA ASP A 48 -1.21 -26.51 26.85
C ASP A 48 -1.56 -25.09 27.34
N ASN A 49 -2.24 -25.02 28.49
CA ASN A 49 -2.58 -23.78 29.18
C ASN A 49 -1.35 -23.00 29.72
N ARG A 50 -0.13 -23.55 29.62
CA ARG A 50 1.12 -22.90 30.09
C ARG A 50 2.00 -22.37 28.95
N GLY A 51 1.66 -22.62 27.69
CA GLY A 51 2.37 -22.08 26.52
C GLY A 51 3.82 -22.54 26.39
N VAL A 52 4.16 -23.72 26.93
CA VAL A 52 5.52 -24.28 26.98
C VAL A 52 5.99 -24.68 25.59
N TRP A 53 5.09 -25.15 24.71
CA TRP A 53 5.41 -25.44 23.31
C TRP A 53 5.90 -24.20 22.53
N ARG A 54 5.48 -22.99 22.91
CA ARG A 54 5.91 -21.73 22.24
C ARG A 54 7.38 -21.41 22.42
N ALA A 55 8.05 -22.08 23.36
CA ALA A 55 9.49 -21.99 23.54
C ALA A 55 10.25 -23.06 22.77
N HIS A 56 9.57 -24.06 22.18
CA HIS A 56 10.20 -25.13 21.43
C HIS A 56 10.26 -24.80 19.94
N TYR A 57 11.36 -25.15 19.27
CA TYR A 57 11.55 -24.90 17.84
C TYR A 57 12.48 -25.95 17.22
N ARG A 58 12.39 -26.13 15.89
CA ARG A 58 13.36 -26.90 15.08
C ARG A 58 13.96 -25.97 14.04
N ALA A 59 15.22 -26.21 13.65
CA ALA A 59 15.90 -25.51 12.59
C ALA A 59 16.01 -26.41 11.36
N LEU A 60 15.87 -25.82 10.17
CA LEU A 60 16.34 -26.39 8.92
C LEU A 60 17.71 -25.75 8.65
N TYR A 61 18.73 -26.56 8.42
CA TYR A 61 20.09 -26.08 8.17
C TYR A 61 20.75 -26.87 7.04
N GLN A 62 21.76 -26.28 6.41
CA GLN A 62 22.50 -26.92 5.34
C GLN A 62 23.85 -27.42 5.86
N ALA A 63 24.09 -28.73 5.76
CA ALA A 63 25.34 -29.38 6.13
C ALA A 63 25.80 -30.26 4.96
N ALA A 64 27.08 -30.16 4.57
CA ALA A 64 27.68 -31.00 3.52
C ALA A 64 26.90 -31.08 2.18
N GLY A 65 26.14 -30.04 1.83
CA GLY A 65 25.34 -29.99 0.60
C GLY A 65 23.92 -30.56 0.70
N SER A 66 23.52 -31.12 1.84
CA SER A 66 22.15 -31.54 2.15
C SER A 66 21.43 -30.54 3.08
N VAL A 67 20.11 -30.42 2.92
CA VAL A 67 19.24 -29.73 3.89
C VAL A 67 18.83 -30.74 4.94
N GLU A 68 19.11 -30.43 6.20
CA GLU A 68 18.87 -31.29 7.36
C GLU A 68 17.93 -30.62 8.35
N LEU A 69 17.16 -31.44 9.08
CA LEU A 69 16.24 -31.00 10.12
C LEU A 69 16.85 -31.27 11.49
N SER A 70 16.86 -30.26 12.36
CA SER A 70 17.36 -30.41 13.73
C SER A 70 16.37 -31.15 14.65
N GLY A 71 16.87 -31.54 15.82
CA GLY A 71 16.06 -31.91 16.98
C GLY A 71 15.28 -30.71 17.55
N ILE A 72 14.58 -30.93 18.66
CA ILE A 72 13.70 -29.92 19.28
C ILE A 72 14.50 -29.04 20.26
N GLY A 73 14.82 -27.80 19.86
CA GLY A 73 15.42 -26.77 20.71
C GLY A 73 14.44 -26.12 21.69
N TYR A 74 14.97 -25.37 22.66
CA TYR A 74 14.19 -24.60 23.64
C TYR A 74 14.74 -23.19 23.83
N LYS A 75 13.84 -22.21 23.79
CA LYS A 75 14.16 -20.79 23.93
C LYS A 75 13.99 -20.37 25.39
N SER A 76 15.10 -20.33 26.11
CA SER A 76 15.21 -19.75 27.45
C SER A 76 16.02 -18.45 27.41
N GLY A 77 15.38 -17.30 27.58
CA GLY A 77 16.07 -16.01 27.73
C GLY A 77 16.92 -15.54 26.54
N TRP A 78 18.06 -14.90 26.86
CA TRP A 78 19.02 -14.28 25.91
C TRP A 78 20.06 -15.27 25.33
N ILE A 79 19.89 -16.56 25.57
CA ILE A 79 20.83 -17.60 25.10
C ILE A 79 20.66 -17.75 23.58
N PRO A 80 21.75 -17.90 22.81
CA PRO A 80 21.64 -18.11 21.37
C PRO A 80 20.85 -19.40 21.08
N LEU A 81 20.20 -19.44 19.90
CA LEU A 81 19.30 -20.53 19.56
C LEU A 81 20.08 -21.83 19.40
N LYS A 82 20.00 -22.71 20.40
CA LYS A 82 20.58 -24.05 20.40
C LYS A 82 19.56 -25.11 20.02
N VAL A 83 19.92 -25.93 19.04
CA VAL A 83 19.15 -27.11 18.63
C VAL A 83 20.07 -28.33 18.55
N PRO A 84 19.61 -29.53 18.94
CA PRO A 84 20.35 -30.75 18.69
C PRO A 84 20.52 -31.00 17.20
N THR A 85 21.69 -31.46 16.77
CA THR A 85 21.95 -31.86 15.37
C THR A 85 21.13 -33.07 14.96
N ASP A 86 20.90 -33.97 15.92
CA ASP A 86 20.07 -35.17 15.77
C ASP A 86 18.56 -34.83 15.81
N PRO A 87 17.79 -35.15 14.75
CA PRO A 87 16.36 -34.83 14.63
C PRO A 87 15.46 -35.46 15.69
N ASP A 88 15.93 -36.52 16.35
CA ASP A 88 15.17 -37.27 17.35
C ASP A 88 15.47 -36.80 18.79
N LYS A 89 16.47 -35.92 18.98
CA LYS A 89 16.84 -35.37 20.29
C LYS A 89 16.06 -34.10 20.63
N ARG A 90 15.97 -33.81 21.93
CA ARG A 90 15.37 -32.59 22.50
C ARG A 90 16.41 -31.82 23.30
N TRP A 91 16.20 -30.53 23.51
CA TRP A 91 17.09 -29.62 24.24
C TRP A 91 17.54 -30.12 25.62
N ASP A 92 16.73 -30.93 26.31
CA ASP A 92 17.00 -31.51 27.64
C ASP A 92 17.81 -32.81 27.57
N THR A 93 17.94 -33.39 26.38
CA THR A 93 18.76 -34.58 26.07
C THR A 93 19.96 -34.23 25.17
N MET A 94 20.17 -32.94 24.94
CA MET A 94 21.25 -32.39 24.16
C MET A 94 22.54 -32.43 24.98
N GLY A 95 23.44 -33.35 24.64
CA GLY A 95 24.84 -33.29 25.11
C GLY A 95 25.59 -32.17 24.39
N ASP A 96 26.82 -32.44 23.95
CA ASP A 96 27.63 -31.49 23.17
C ASP A 96 27.20 -31.42 21.67
N ASP A 97 26.27 -32.27 21.25
CA ASP A 97 25.76 -32.35 19.88
C ASP A 97 24.71 -31.26 19.58
N PHE A 98 25.16 -30.02 19.32
CA PHE A 98 24.26 -28.93 19.02
C PHE A 98 24.75 -27.96 17.96
N CYS A 99 23.80 -27.42 17.20
CA CYS A 99 24.01 -26.27 16.36
C CYS A 99 23.45 -25.03 17.06
N THR A 100 24.28 -23.99 17.09
CA THR A 100 23.86 -22.67 17.57
C THR A 100 23.69 -21.79 16.36
N LEU A 101 22.51 -21.19 16.15
CA LEU A 101 22.38 -20.13 15.17
C LEU A 101 22.80 -18.81 15.86
N PRO A 102 23.96 -18.22 15.50
CA PRO A 102 24.42 -16.98 16.12
C PRO A 102 23.43 -15.86 15.83
N ILE A 103 23.18 -15.01 16.81
CA ILE A 103 22.25 -13.89 16.65
C ILE A 103 22.69 -12.97 15.51
N GLU A 104 23.99 -12.88 15.26
CA GLU A 104 24.63 -12.14 14.18
C GLU A 104 24.19 -12.66 12.80
N LEU A 105 24.05 -13.98 12.62
CA LEU A 105 23.56 -14.55 11.37
C LEU A 105 22.06 -14.32 11.20
N ILE A 106 21.30 -14.39 12.29
CA ILE A 106 19.86 -14.09 12.27
C ILE A 106 19.63 -12.61 11.94
N GLU A 107 20.44 -11.71 12.51
CA GLU A 107 20.42 -10.28 12.20
C GLU A 107 20.84 -9.99 10.76
N LEU A 108 21.86 -10.69 10.27
CA LEU A 108 22.31 -10.59 8.88
C LEU A 108 21.20 -11.02 7.92
N LEU A 109 20.62 -12.21 8.12
CA LEU A 109 19.50 -12.72 7.34
C LEU A 109 18.27 -11.81 7.43
N GLY A 110 17.96 -11.32 8.63
CA GLY A 110 16.89 -10.34 8.86
C GLY A 110 17.11 -9.04 8.10
N GLY A 111 18.37 -8.61 7.95
CA GLY A 111 18.77 -7.46 7.14
C GLY A 111 18.44 -7.59 5.65
N TYR A 112 18.33 -8.82 5.13
CA TYR A 112 17.95 -9.09 3.74
C TYR A 112 16.42 -9.19 3.53
N LEU A 113 15.62 -9.20 4.60
CA LEU A 113 14.16 -9.30 4.49
C LEU A 113 13.52 -7.96 4.08
N SER A 114 12.42 -8.05 3.34
CA SER A 114 11.52 -6.92 3.16
C SER A 114 10.98 -6.45 4.52
N THR A 115 10.57 -5.19 4.67
CA THR A 115 9.94 -4.76 5.94
C THR A 115 8.71 -5.59 6.28
N GLN A 116 7.93 -6.00 5.26
CA GLN A 116 6.75 -6.84 5.48
C GLN A 116 7.13 -8.21 6.05
N ASP A 117 8.11 -8.90 5.46
CA ASP A 117 8.55 -10.21 5.92
C ASP A 117 9.26 -10.13 7.27
N TYR A 118 10.04 -9.07 7.49
CA TYR A 118 10.68 -8.80 8.76
C TYR A 118 9.63 -8.63 9.88
N LEU A 119 8.56 -7.87 9.62
CA LEU A 119 7.45 -7.72 10.56
C LEU A 119 6.68 -9.02 10.75
N ASN A 120 6.47 -9.80 9.68
CA ASN A 120 5.76 -11.07 9.75
C ASN A 120 6.58 -12.18 10.42
N SER A 121 7.92 -12.08 10.44
CA SER A 121 8.80 -13.06 11.08
C SER A 121 8.49 -13.27 12.57
N ARG A 122 7.99 -12.23 13.26
CA ARG A 122 7.55 -12.29 14.66
C ARG A 122 6.33 -13.19 14.88
N LEU A 123 5.53 -13.38 13.84
CA LEU A 123 4.37 -14.28 13.84
C LEU A 123 4.81 -15.72 13.63
N ALA A 124 5.88 -15.94 12.86
CA ALA A 124 6.45 -17.27 12.61
C ALA A 124 7.23 -17.82 13.82
N SER A 125 7.94 -16.96 14.57
CA SER A 125 8.69 -17.40 15.75
C SER A 125 8.93 -16.29 16.77
N ARG A 126 8.77 -16.63 18.06
CA ARG A 126 9.16 -15.75 19.18
C ARG A 126 10.64 -15.39 19.16
N SER A 127 11.50 -16.22 18.57
CA SER A 127 12.94 -15.94 18.44
C SER A 127 13.21 -14.77 17.50
N MET A 128 12.41 -14.66 16.43
CA MET A 128 12.48 -13.54 15.49
C MET A 128 11.89 -12.25 16.07
N GLY A 129 11.06 -12.33 17.11
CA GLY A 129 10.54 -11.14 17.82
C GLY A 129 11.63 -10.23 18.40
N VAL A 130 12.82 -10.76 18.72
CA VAL A 130 13.96 -9.96 19.21
C VAL A 130 14.53 -9.07 18.10
N LEU A 131 14.48 -9.52 16.84
CA LEU A 131 14.95 -8.74 15.69
C LEU A 131 14.15 -7.44 15.56
N PHE A 132 12.86 -7.44 15.88
CA PHE A 132 12.02 -6.26 15.77
C PHE A 132 12.60 -5.00 16.46
N HIS A 133 13.36 -5.19 17.55
CA HIS A 133 13.97 -4.11 18.31
C HIS A 133 15.39 -3.73 17.87
N LYS A 134 15.96 -4.44 16.89
CA LYS A 134 17.33 -4.22 16.42
C LYS A 134 17.41 -3.00 15.50
N GLN A 135 18.10 -1.97 15.99
CA GLN A 135 18.29 -0.70 15.27
C GLN A 135 19.01 -0.86 13.93
N ARG A 136 19.88 -1.87 13.80
CA ARG A 136 20.64 -2.14 12.57
C ARG A 136 19.74 -2.34 11.35
N PHE A 137 18.67 -3.15 11.49
CA PHE A 137 17.71 -3.37 10.41
C PHE A 137 17.01 -2.06 10.02
N TRP A 138 16.48 -1.33 10.99
CA TRP A 138 15.75 -0.09 10.74
C TRP A 138 16.62 1.00 10.11
N LYS A 139 17.90 1.05 10.50
CA LYS A 139 18.88 1.95 9.88
C LYS A 139 19.03 1.71 8.38
N THR A 140 19.04 0.45 7.93
CA THR A 140 19.16 0.12 6.48
C THR A 140 18.02 0.70 5.65
N LYS A 141 16.85 0.96 6.26
CA LYS A 141 15.71 1.56 5.56
C LYS A 141 16.02 3.00 5.12
N PHE A 142 16.98 3.67 5.74
CA PHE A 142 17.41 5.03 5.40
C PHE A 142 18.65 5.07 4.50
N ASP A 143 19.18 3.92 4.07
CA ASP A 143 20.19 3.88 3.02
C ASP A 143 19.63 4.49 1.73
N ILE A 144 20.48 5.00 0.84
CA ILE A 144 20.05 5.72 -0.37
C ILE A 144 19.06 4.94 -1.25
N ASN A 145 19.14 3.61 -1.23
CA ASN A 145 18.24 2.69 -1.94
C ASN A 145 17.24 1.97 -1.01
N GLY A 146 17.24 2.30 0.28
CA GLY A 146 16.30 1.78 1.27
C GLY A 146 14.92 2.42 1.13
N GLU A 147 13.94 1.93 1.88
CA GLU A 147 12.54 2.38 1.82
C GLU A 147 12.33 3.85 2.21
N ARG A 148 13.33 4.49 2.82
CA ARG A 148 13.37 5.91 3.20
C ARG A 148 14.62 6.59 2.62
N GLY A 149 15.12 6.11 1.49
CA GLY A 149 16.32 6.66 0.86
C GLY A 149 16.21 8.15 0.50
N PHE A 150 14.98 8.66 0.32
CA PHE A 150 14.71 10.08 0.16
C PHE A 150 15.08 10.93 1.39
N LEU A 151 15.31 10.33 2.56
CA LEU A 151 15.81 10.99 3.78
C LEU A 151 17.31 10.78 4.00
N ASN A 152 18.00 10.05 3.11
CA ASN A 152 19.39 9.65 3.32
C ASN A 152 20.33 10.84 3.57
N TYR A 153 20.09 11.97 2.90
CA TYR A 153 20.89 13.18 3.06
C TYR A 153 20.75 13.78 4.48
N LEU A 154 19.52 13.94 4.99
CA LEU A 154 19.26 14.44 6.35
C LEU A 154 19.86 13.52 7.41
N VAL A 155 19.67 12.21 7.22
CA VAL A 155 20.24 11.20 8.12
C VAL A 155 21.77 11.29 8.14
N LYS A 156 22.40 11.53 6.99
CA LYS A 156 23.86 11.66 6.88
C LYS A 156 24.39 12.92 7.58
N GLU A 157 23.68 14.03 7.49
CA GLU A 157 24.05 15.29 8.16
C GLU A 157 23.95 15.18 9.68
N HIS A 158 23.05 14.33 10.19
CA HIS A 158 22.81 14.15 11.61
C HIS A 158 23.35 12.83 12.18
N GLN A 159 24.37 12.22 11.56
CA GLN A 159 24.94 10.92 11.98
C GLN A 159 25.42 10.87 13.44
N ASN A 160 25.73 12.03 14.03
CA ASN A 160 26.21 12.14 15.41
C ASN A 160 25.07 12.06 16.45
N LEU A 161 23.80 12.07 16.02
CA LEU A 161 22.66 11.92 16.91
C LEU A 161 22.32 10.45 17.10
N ASP A 162 22.03 10.08 18.34
CA ASP A 162 21.50 8.76 18.67
C ASP A 162 20.01 8.71 18.28
N PHE A 163 19.72 8.06 17.15
CA PHE A 163 18.36 7.90 16.65
C PHE A 163 17.78 6.53 17.04
N ASP A 164 16.55 6.52 17.56
CA ASP A 164 15.70 5.32 17.46
C ASP A 164 15.21 5.22 16.00
N TRP A 165 15.96 4.50 15.16
CA TRP A 165 15.69 4.28 13.74
C TRP A 165 14.33 3.64 13.49
N ARG A 166 13.88 2.78 14.42
CA ARG A 166 12.56 2.18 14.35
C ARG A 166 11.47 3.22 14.54
N LEU A 167 11.63 4.07 15.57
CA LEU A 167 10.70 5.18 15.80
C LEU A 167 10.69 6.14 14.62
N LEU A 168 11.87 6.52 14.10
CA LEU A 168 11.98 7.36 12.92
C LEU A 168 11.27 6.73 11.71
N TYR A 169 11.50 5.43 11.44
CA TYR A 169 10.80 4.72 10.36
C TYR A 169 9.28 4.79 10.53
N HIS A 170 8.76 4.51 11.73
CA HIS A 170 7.32 4.61 11.98
C HIS A 170 6.77 6.02 11.81
N SER A 171 7.49 7.04 12.28
CA SER A 171 7.10 8.45 12.08
C SER A 171 7.02 8.79 10.59
N THR A 172 7.97 8.30 9.80
CA THR A 172 8.02 8.54 8.35
C THR A 172 6.91 7.87 7.56
N CYS A 173 6.26 6.82 8.07
CA CYS A 173 5.09 6.21 7.42
C CYS A 173 3.87 7.14 7.35
N ARG A 174 3.81 8.16 8.21
CA ARG A 174 2.69 9.10 8.33
C ARG A 174 3.11 10.55 8.12
N LEU A 175 4.31 10.77 7.58
CA LEU A 175 4.81 12.12 7.37
C LEU A 175 3.98 12.83 6.30
N ARG A 176 3.29 13.90 6.71
CA ARG A 176 2.95 15.02 5.84
C ARG A 176 4.05 16.04 6.03
N CYS A 177 4.92 16.19 5.04
CA CYS A 177 5.77 17.36 5.01
C CYS A 177 5.35 18.23 3.84
N SER A 178 5.86 19.46 3.83
CA SER A 178 5.58 20.46 2.81
C SER A 178 5.66 19.91 1.38
N ARG A 179 5.09 20.62 0.42
CA ARG A 179 5.14 20.24 -1.00
C ARG A 179 6.56 19.92 -1.52
N LEU A 180 7.57 20.58 -0.96
CA LEU A 180 8.99 20.28 -1.22
C LEU A 180 9.35 18.82 -0.93
N PHE A 181 8.80 18.23 0.13
CA PHE A 181 9.04 16.85 0.50
C PHE A 181 8.36 15.85 -0.43
N ASP A 182 7.14 16.15 -0.88
CA ASP A 182 6.48 15.35 -1.93
C ASP A 182 7.31 15.33 -3.22
N ILE A 183 7.89 16.47 -3.59
CA ILE A 183 8.83 16.56 -4.72
C ILE A 183 10.08 15.72 -4.46
N THR A 184 10.67 15.80 -3.26
CA THR A 184 11.83 14.98 -2.88
C THR A 184 11.55 13.48 -3.01
N ILE A 185 10.38 13.02 -2.55
CA ILE A 185 9.98 11.62 -2.70
C ILE A 185 9.86 11.25 -4.18
N ARG A 186 9.16 12.06 -4.99
CA ARG A 186 8.98 11.81 -6.43
C ARG A 186 10.31 11.74 -7.19
N LEU A 187 11.21 12.70 -6.93
CA LEU A 187 12.55 12.70 -7.54
C LEU A 187 13.34 11.46 -7.13
N TRP A 188 13.23 11.04 -5.87
CA TRP A 188 13.85 9.81 -5.40
C TRP A 188 13.25 8.56 -6.05
N GLU A 189 11.93 8.46 -6.20
CA GLU A 189 11.24 7.38 -6.91
C GLU A 189 11.72 7.28 -8.36
N ILE A 190 11.79 8.41 -9.07
CA ILE A 190 12.30 8.50 -10.46
C ILE A 190 13.74 8.01 -10.52
N ASN A 191 14.63 8.52 -9.66
CA ASN A 191 16.04 8.13 -9.66
C ASN A 191 16.22 6.63 -9.36
N ARG A 192 15.42 6.10 -8.44
CA ARG A 192 15.41 4.67 -8.13
C ARG A 192 14.94 3.85 -9.31
N TRP A 193 13.86 4.27 -9.97
CA TRP A 193 13.36 3.64 -11.19
C TRP A 193 14.41 3.65 -12.32
N ILE A 194 15.08 4.78 -12.57
CA ILE A 194 16.15 4.89 -13.58
C ILE A 194 17.27 3.88 -13.28
N ARG A 195 17.70 3.79 -12.02
CA ARG A 195 18.72 2.82 -11.61
C ARG A 195 18.28 1.38 -11.89
N GLU A 196 17.05 1.03 -11.52
CA GLU A 196 16.51 -0.33 -11.74
C GLU A 196 16.36 -0.62 -13.25
N ALA A 197 15.90 0.34 -14.04
CA ALA A 197 15.83 0.26 -15.50
C ALA A 197 17.22 -0.02 -16.12
N LEU A 198 18.27 0.67 -15.66
CA LEU A 198 19.64 0.45 -16.13
C LEU A 198 20.18 -0.93 -15.76
N ILE A 199 19.86 -1.44 -14.56
CA ILE A 199 20.24 -2.79 -14.14
C ILE A 199 19.49 -3.85 -14.97
N CYS A 200 18.21 -3.64 -15.25
CA CYS A 200 17.45 -4.53 -16.14
C CYS A 200 18.01 -4.49 -17.57
N LYS A 201 18.39 -3.32 -18.07
CA LYS A 201 19.02 -3.16 -19.38
C LYS A 201 20.34 -3.93 -19.47
N SER A 202 21.21 -3.80 -18.48
CA SER A 202 22.52 -4.48 -18.48
C SER A 202 22.42 -6.00 -18.40
N ARG A 203 21.32 -6.52 -17.84
CA ARG A 203 21.00 -7.95 -17.79
C ARG A 203 20.30 -8.47 -19.06
N GLY A 204 20.04 -7.61 -20.05
CA GLY A 204 19.33 -7.98 -21.28
C GLY A 204 17.81 -8.21 -21.09
N THR A 205 17.23 -7.81 -19.95
CA THR A 205 15.82 -8.06 -19.60
C THR A 205 14.96 -6.80 -19.70
N PHE A 206 15.29 -5.85 -20.59
CA PHE A 206 14.58 -4.56 -20.67
C PHE A 206 13.08 -4.72 -20.95
N ALA A 207 12.68 -5.78 -21.65
CA ALA A 207 11.28 -6.08 -21.97
C ALA A 207 10.38 -6.28 -20.74
N SER A 208 10.93 -6.45 -19.52
CA SER A 208 10.15 -6.64 -18.30
C SER A 208 10.06 -5.40 -17.41
N PHE A 209 10.72 -4.28 -17.75
CA PHE A 209 10.75 -3.10 -16.89
C PHE A 209 9.75 -2.05 -17.37
N MET A 210 8.62 -1.94 -16.66
CA MET A 210 7.52 -1.03 -16.98
C MET A 210 7.90 0.43 -16.70
N ASP A 211 7.44 1.34 -17.56
CA ASP A 211 7.37 2.77 -17.26
C ASP A 211 6.23 3.04 -16.26
N PHE A 212 6.16 4.25 -15.74
CA PHE A 212 5.18 4.63 -14.73
C PHE A 212 4.65 6.05 -14.95
N GLY A 213 3.41 6.26 -14.52
CA GLY A 213 2.75 7.55 -14.47
C GLY A 213 2.09 7.74 -13.11
N GLY A 214 2.16 8.96 -12.59
CA GLY A 214 1.56 9.30 -11.30
C GLY A 214 2.22 8.61 -10.13
N ARG A 215 1.45 8.33 -9.09
CA ARG A 215 1.97 7.80 -7.81
C ARG A 215 2.01 6.27 -7.83
N ALA A 216 2.51 5.70 -8.92
CA ALA A 216 2.56 4.26 -9.15
C ALA A 216 3.79 3.57 -8.50
N LEU A 217 4.81 4.32 -8.10
CA LEU A 217 6.06 3.79 -7.53
C LEU A 217 6.11 3.76 -6.00
N GLN A 218 4.99 4.05 -5.34
CA GLN A 218 4.93 4.13 -3.88
C GLN A 218 5.27 2.82 -3.15
N TYR A 219 5.32 1.69 -3.87
CA TYR A 219 5.77 0.42 -3.31
C TYR A 219 7.26 0.44 -2.91
N TYR A 220 8.08 1.35 -3.46
CA TYR A 220 9.49 1.48 -3.07
C TYR A 220 9.68 1.93 -1.63
N HIS A 221 8.75 2.74 -1.13
CA HIS A 221 8.86 3.35 0.19
C HIS A 221 7.72 2.99 1.13
N ASN A 222 6.57 2.47 0.69
CA ASN A 222 5.47 2.09 1.60
C ASN A 222 5.05 3.20 2.58
N THR A 223 5.28 4.47 2.23
CA THR A 223 4.61 5.57 2.93
C THR A 223 3.20 5.66 2.40
N MET A 224 2.27 6.12 3.23
CA MET A 224 0.89 6.40 2.81
C MET A 224 0.51 7.78 3.31
N TRP A 225 -0.43 8.44 2.63
CA TRP A 225 -1.01 9.66 3.19
C TRP A 225 -1.66 9.35 4.55
N PRO A 226 -1.58 10.25 5.54
CA PRO A 226 -2.37 10.10 6.74
C PRO A 226 -3.84 9.99 6.38
N GLU A 227 -4.53 9.08 7.06
CA GLU A 227 -5.89 8.65 6.74
C GLU A 227 -6.03 7.81 5.48
N THR A 228 -4.94 7.35 4.83
CA THR A 228 -5.06 6.28 3.83
C THR A 228 -5.48 5.00 4.52
N LYS A 229 -6.59 4.42 4.07
CA LYS A 229 -7.12 3.15 4.59
C LYS A 229 -6.41 1.97 3.96
N TYR A 230 -6.30 1.99 2.63
CA TYR A 230 -5.61 0.95 1.88
C TYR A 230 -5.18 1.44 0.49
N ARG A 231 -4.18 0.76 -0.04
CA ARG A 231 -3.69 0.87 -1.41
C ARG A 231 -4.01 -0.42 -2.15
N GLN A 232 -4.41 -0.31 -3.40
CA GLN A 232 -4.65 -1.45 -4.26
C GLN A 232 -3.93 -1.28 -5.60
N THR A 233 -3.24 -2.33 -6.02
CA THR A 233 -2.71 -2.46 -7.36
C THR A 233 -3.52 -3.53 -8.07
N VAL A 234 -4.09 -3.19 -9.22
CA VAL A 234 -4.85 -4.12 -10.05
C VAL A 234 -4.20 -4.16 -11.43
N ARG A 235 -4.09 -5.36 -12.01
CA ARG A 235 -3.74 -5.51 -13.42
C ARG A 235 -4.96 -5.14 -14.26
N ILE A 236 -4.78 -4.28 -15.26
CA ILE A 236 -5.85 -3.94 -16.20
C ILE A 236 -6.30 -5.23 -16.93
N PRO A 237 -7.59 -5.58 -16.90
CA PRO A 237 -8.09 -6.73 -17.63
C PRO A 237 -7.89 -6.55 -19.14
N PRO A 238 -7.45 -7.58 -19.87
CA PRO A 238 -7.29 -7.49 -21.33
C PRO A 238 -8.62 -7.33 -22.07
N ASP A 239 -9.74 -7.67 -21.42
CA ASP A 239 -11.10 -7.50 -21.93
C ASP A 239 -11.85 -6.34 -21.24
N LEU A 240 -11.11 -5.33 -20.76
CA LEU A 240 -11.71 -4.08 -20.24
C LEU A 240 -12.48 -3.37 -21.35
N ILE A 241 -13.74 -3.03 -21.08
CA ILE A 241 -14.58 -2.29 -22.04
C ILE A 241 -15.01 -0.94 -21.50
N LYS A 242 -15.22 -0.82 -20.19
CA LYS A 242 -15.76 0.38 -19.55
C LYS A 242 -15.16 0.59 -18.17
N ILE A 243 -15.15 1.83 -17.71
CA ILE A 243 -14.84 2.19 -16.32
C ILE A 243 -16.03 2.93 -15.73
N GLY A 244 -16.64 2.35 -14.70
CA GLY A 244 -17.62 3.03 -13.84
C GLY A 244 -16.90 3.92 -12.83
N VAL A 245 -17.38 5.13 -12.62
CA VAL A 245 -16.80 6.08 -11.67
C VAL A 245 -17.91 6.61 -10.76
N SER A 246 -17.78 6.31 -9.47
CA SER A 246 -18.73 6.78 -8.44
C SER A 246 -18.24 8.12 -7.89
N ALA A 247 -19.03 9.18 -8.03
CA ALA A 247 -18.66 10.53 -7.61
C ALA A 247 -19.82 11.28 -6.97
N PHE A 248 -19.52 12.17 -6.01
CA PHE A 248 -20.53 13.01 -5.34
C PHE A 248 -19.92 14.31 -4.82
N ILE A 249 -20.78 15.28 -4.52
CA ILE A 249 -20.44 16.46 -3.71
C ILE A 249 -21.03 16.25 -2.32
N GLU A 250 -20.18 16.32 -1.30
CA GLU A 250 -20.62 16.25 0.09
C GLU A 250 -21.40 17.54 0.47
N LEU A 251 -22.39 17.42 1.36
CA LEU A 251 -23.24 18.56 1.72
C LEU A 251 -22.39 19.69 2.33
N GLY A 252 -22.42 20.87 1.69
CA GLY A 252 -21.65 22.04 2.13
C GLY A 252 -20.25 22.13 1.52
N GLU A 253 -19.81 21.11 0.78
CA GLU A 253 -18.58 21.16 -0.01
C GLU A 253 -18.87 21.69 -1.42
N SER A 254 -17.83 22.22 -2.06
CA SER A 254 -17.89 22.72 -3.43
C SER A 254 -17.22 21.78 -4.43
N GLU A 255 -16.40 20.83 -3.94
CA GLU A 255 -15.54 19.95 -4.71
C GLU A 255 -16.13 18.55 -4.85
N VAL A 256 -16.01 17.99 -6.06
CA VAL A 256 -16.40 16.60 -6.33
C VAL A 256 -15.41 15.65 -5.66
N THR A 257 -15.95 14.60 -5.06
CA THR A 257 -15.21 13.51 -4.44
C THR A 257 -15.49 12.23 -5.21
N ILE A 258 -14.42 11.56 -5.66
CA ILE A 258 -14.51 10.23 -6.29
C ILE A 258 -14.36 9.17 -5.21
N ARG A 259 -15.27 8.20 -5.17
CA ARG A 259 -15.34 7.15 -4.14
C ARG A 259 -15.00 5.76 -4.66
N GLY A 260 -15.21 5.52 -5.95
CA GLY A 260 -15.04 4.20 -6.53
C GLY A 260 -14.71 4.24 -8.01
N LEU A 261 -13.95 3.24 -8.44
CA LEU A 261 -13.70 2.90 -9.84
C LEU A 261 -14.09 1.44 -10.06
N GLU A 262 -14.95 1.17 -11.02
CA GLU A 262 -15.33 -0.18 -11.43
C GLU A 262 -14.76 -0.48 -12.81
N LEU A 263 -13.81 -1.42 -12.89
CA LEU A 263 -13.30 -1.93 -14.16
C LEU A 263 -14.30 -2.96 -14.70
N ILE A 264 -15.06 -2.57 -15.72
CA ILE A 264 -16.13 -3.38 -16.32
C ILE A 264 -15.57 -4.12 -17.53
N ARG A 265 -15.69 -5.44 -17.50
CA ARG A 265 -15.10 -6.35 -18.49
C ARG A 265 -16.16 -6.84 -19.47
N ALA A 266 -15.74 -7.16 -20.70
CA ALA A 266 -16.60 -7.83 -21.67
C ALA A 266 -17.06 -9.20 -21.17
N SER A 267 -16.21 -9.88 -20.40
CA SER A 267 -16.51 -11.19 -19.83
C SER A 267 -16.15 -11.28 -18.35
N GLY A 268 -17.03 -11.92 -17.57
CA GLY A 268 -16.80 -12.18 -16.16
C GLY A 268 -17.13 -11.01 -15.23
N PRO A 269 -16.78 -11.11 -13.94
CA PRO A 269 -17.12 -10.10 -12.95
C PRO A 269 -16.26 -8.84 -13.11
N SER A 270 -16.89 -7.69 -12.91
CA SER A 270 -16.21 -6.41 -12.78
C SER A 270 -15.27 -6.38 -11.57
N ILE A 271 -14.23 -5.56 -11.64
CA ILE A 271 -13.32 -5.32 -10.51
C ILE A 271 -13.65 -3.96 -9.92
N LEU A 272 -14.23 -3.96 -8.71
CA LEU A 272 -14.51 -2.73 -7.96
C LEU A 272 -13.31 -2.34 -7.10
N LEU A 273 -12.86 -1.09 -7.27
CA LEU A 273 -11.87 -0.41 -6.45
C LEU A 273 -12.61 0.69 -5.68
N GLY A 274 -12.54 0.70 -4.35
CA GLY A 274 -13.31 1.64 -3.54
C GLY A 274 -14.77 1.20 -3.33
N GLU A 275 -15.70 2.15 -3.38
CA GLU A 275 -17.12 1.91 -3.06
C GLU A 275 -18.05 2.58 -4.09
N LYS A 276 -19.13 1.86 -4.44
CA LYS A 276 -20.28 2.46 -5.14
C LYS A 276 -21.14 3.27 -4.19
N ILE A 277 -21.82 4.28 -4.73
CA ILE A 277 -22.70 5.15 -3.97
C ILE A 277 -24.15 4.64 -4.07
N PRO A 278 -24.79 4.23 -2.96
CA PRO A 278 -26.15 3.69 -3.01
C PRO A 278 -27.16 4.73 -3.54
N GLY A 279 -27.94 4.33 -4.53
CA GLY A 279 -28.98 5.17 -5.12
C GLY A 279 -28.47 6.24 -6.09
N SER A 280 -27.16 6.24 -6.42
CA SER A 280 -26.58 7.19 -7.37
C SER A 280 -27.27 7.18 -8.73
N LEU A 281 -27.36 8.35 -9.35
CA LEU A 281 -27.85 8.47 -10.72
C LEU A 281 -26.82 7.90 -11.69
N VAL A 282 -27.23 6.99 -12.57
CA VAL A 282 -26.33 6.34 -13.54
C VAL A 282 -26.35 7.11 -14.85
N PHE A 283 -25.18 7.55 -15.30
CA PHE A 283 -24.96 8.17 -16.60
C PHE A 283 -24.06 7.26 -17.42
N VAL A 284 -24.43 7.01 -18.67
CA VAL A 284 -23.58 6.27 -19.61
C VAL A 284 -23.05 7.27 -20.61
N GLU A 285 -21.73 7.29 -20.81
CA GLU A 285 -21.12 8.10 -21.85
C GLU A 285 -21.62 7.64 -23.23
N GLU A 286 -22.15 8.58 -24.00
CA GLU A 286 -22.35 8.43 -25.44
C GLU A 286 -20.98 8.65 -26.10
N VAL A 287 -20.55 7.69 -26.92
CA VAL A 287 -19.28 7.76 -27.63
C VAL A 287 -19.52 8.56 -28.90
N ASP A 288 -19.13 9.83 -28.91
CA ASP A 288 -19.29 10.68 -30.08
C ASP A 288 -18.22 10.33 -31.13
N ASP A 289 -18.64 9.99 -32.35
CA ASP A 289 -17.76 9.69 -33.50
C ASP A 289 -17.01 10.94 -34.03
N HIS A 290 -17.21 12.11 -33.42
CA HIS A 290 -16.61 13.37 -33.83
C HIS A 290 -15.30 13.58 -33.07
N GLY A 291 -14.24 13.05 -33.67
CA GLY A 291 -12.90 12.93 -33.10
C GLY A 291 -12.44 14.09 -32.22
N GLY A 292 -12.09 13.74 -30.98
CA GLY A 292 -10.94 14.29 -30.27
C GLY A 292 -10.90 15.81 -30.02
N GLY A 293 -12.02 16.52 -30.08
CA GLY A 293 -12.08 17.88 -29.55
C GLY A 293 -11.81 17.86 -28.04
N ARG A 294 -11.02 18.81 -27.54
CA ARG A 294 -10.91 19.07 -26.09
C ARG A 294 -12.33 19.37 -25.61
N PRO A 295 -12.94 18.57 -24.72
CA PRO A 295 -14.29 18.87 -24.25
C PRO A 295 -14.27 20.27 -23.67
N ASP A 296 -15.23 21.11 -24.06
CA ASP A 296 -15.50 22.32 -23.29
C ASP A 296 -15.72 21.88 -21.84
N TRP A 297 -15.06 22.56 -20.92
CA TRP A 297 -15.09 22.25 -19.49
C TRP A 297 -16.46 22.62 -18.94
N ASP A 298 -17.50 21.89 -19.34
CA ASP A 298 -18.88 22.27 -19.09
C ASP A 298 -19.15 22.30 -17.58
N GLU A 299 -19.41 23.50 -17.07
CA GLU A 299 -19.77 23.79 -15.69
C GLU A 299 -21.12 23.20 -15.28
N ASP A 300 -21.86 22.59 -16.21
CA ASP A 300 -23.32 22.42 -16.14
C ASP A 300 -23.79 21.16 -15.36
N ASN A 301 -22.88 20.25 -14.97
CA ASN A 301 -23.26 19.01 -14.27
C ASN A 301 -23.14 19.07 -12.75
N ARG A 302 -22.91 20.26 -12.17
CA ARG A 302 -22.66 20.40 -10.72
C ARG A 302 -23.83 19.89 -9.86
N THR A 303 -25.06 20.06 -10.34
CA THR A 303 -26.27 19.57 -9.67
C THR A 303 -26.38 18.05 -9.66
N SER A 304 -25.81 17.36 -10.66
CA SER A 304 -25.87 15.91 -10.76
C SER A 304 -25.09 15.22 -9.64
N TYR A 305 -23.97 15.81 -9.19
CA TYR A 305 -23.15 15.27 -8.10
C TYR A 305 -23.78 15.42 -6.70
N CYS A 306 -24.80 16.26 -6.54
CA CYS A 306 -25.52 16.39 -5.28
C CYS A 306 -26.26 15.10 -4.92
N PHE A 307 -26.66 14.97 -3.65
CA PHE A 307 -27.31 13.76 -3.12
C PHE A 307 -28.34 13.17 -4.11
N PRO A 308 -28.26 11.86 -4.43
CA PRO A 308 -27.38 10.86 -3.82
C PRO A 308 -25.96 10.77 -4.39
N GLY A 309 -25.63 11.51 -5.44
CA GLY A 309 -24.38 11.38 -6.22
C GLY A 309 -24.61 10.66 -7.55
N ILE A 310 -23.54 10.43 -8.31
CA ILE A 310 -23.57 9.83 -9.65
C ILE A 310 -22.65 8.61 -9.78
N GLU A 311 -23.02 7.75 -10.73
CA GLU A 311 -22.19 6.71 -11.30
C GLU A 311 -22.06 7.00 -12.81
N VAL A 312 -20.87 7.36 -13.27
CA VAL A 312 -20.62 7.60 -14.70
C VAL A 312 -19.91 6.41 -15.30
N ILE A 313 -20.50 5.82 -16.33
CA ILE A 313 -19.94 4.68 -17.05
C ILE A 313 -19.26 5.19 -18.32
N LEU A 314 -17.94 5.19 -18.31
CA LEU A 314 -17.07 5.69 -19.38
C LEU A 314 -16.60 4.55 -20.28
N ASP A 315 -16.42 4.82 -21.57
CA ASP A 315 -15.80 3.88 -22.49
C ASP A 315 -14.28 3.77 -22.22
N ALA A 316 -13.76 2.54 -22.27
CA ALA A 316 -12.37 2.25 -21.92
C ALA A 316 -11.71 1.19 -22.82
N GLN A 317 -12.31 0.86 -23.96
CA GLN A 317 -11.78 -0.18 -24.86
C GLN A 317 -10.38 0.15 -25.40
N THR A 318 -10.13 1.43 -25.66
CA THR A 318 -8.84 1.92 -26.16
C THR A 318 -8.14 2.78 -25.10
N LEU A 319 -8.25 2.41 -23.82
CA LEU A 319 -7.66 3.15 -22.71
C LEU A 319 -6.13 3.22 -22.85
N GLN A 320 -5.60 4.44 -22.76
CA GLN A 320 -4.17 4.74 -22.78
C GLN A 320 -3.70 5.49 -21.54
N GLY A 321 -4.61 6.07 -20.76
CA GLY A 321 -4.17 6.94 -19.67
C GLY A 321 -5.27 7.56 -18.84
N PHE A 322 -4.82 8.43 -17.95
CA PHE A 322 -5.68 9.21 -17.06
C PHE A 322 -5.17 10.64 -17.00
N MET A 323 -6.10 11.59 -17.02
CA MET A 323 -5.91 12.95 -16.57
C MET A 323 -6.62 13.12 -15.23
N ILE A 324 -5.91 13.64 -14.23
CA ILE A 324 -6.43 13.84 -12.88
C ILE A 324 -6.05 15.21 -12.34
N THR A 325 -6.87 15.79 -11.48
CA THR A 325 -6.51 16.98 -10.71
C THR A 325 -6.70 16.71 -9.22
N ASN A 326 -5.67 17.06 -8.44
CA ASN A 326 -5.70 16.96 -7.00
C ASN A 326 -5.72 18.34 -6.36
N THR A 327 -6.44 18.46 -5.24
CA THR A 327 -6.39 19.64 -4.39
C THR A 327 -5.02 19.75 -3.71
N VAL A 328 -4.74 20.91 -3.13
CA VAL A 328 -3.54 21.11 -2.27
C VAL A 328 -3.45 20.11 -1.11
N ASN A 329 -4.58 19.54 -0.68
CA ASN A 329 -4.66 18.53 0.38
C ASN A 329 -4.57 17.09 -0.17
N GLY A 330 -4.34 16.91 -1.47
CA GLY A 330 -4.22 15.62 -2.12
C GLY A 330 -5.54 14.87 -2.31
N ARG A 331 -6.70 15.55 -2.27
CA ARG A 331 -7.99 14.97 -2.67
C ARG A 331 -8.10 15.02 -4.19
N LEU A 332 -8.41 13.90 -4.83
CA LEU A 332 -8.65 13.86 -6.27
C LEU A 332 -10.06 14.38 -6.54
N THR A 333 -10.16 15.45 -7.32
CA THR A 333 -11.42 16.16 -7.62
C THR A 333 -11.82 16.13 -9.07
N HIS A 334 -10.91 15.69 -9.95
CA HIS A 334 -11.15 15.57 -11.38
C HIS A 334 -10.52 14.28 -11.90
N LEU A 335 -11.23 13.57 -12.77
CA LEU A 335 -10.77 12.39 -13.48
C LEU A 335 -11.32 12.37 -14.90
N GLN A 336 -10.45 12.06 -15.85
CA GLN A 336 -10.80 11.85 -17.24
C GLN A 336 -9.93 10.73 -17.83
N LEU A 337 -10.52 9.88 -18.68
CA LEU A 337 -9.77 8.82 -19.36
C LEU A 337 -9.14 9.36 -20.64
N ILE A 338 -7.88 8.98 -20.87
CA ILE A 338 -7.19 9.20 -22.14
C ILE A 338 -7.36 7.92 -22.95
N ARG A 339 -7.88 8.05 -24.17
CA ARG A 339 -8.14 6.96 -25.09
C ARG A 339 -7.38 7.20 -26.39
N GLN A 340 -7.10 6.14 -27.14
CA GLN A 340 -6.49 6.25 -28.47
C GLN A 340 -7.26 7.21 -29.40
N ASN A 341 -8.58 7.27 -29.26
CA ASN A 341 -9.47 8.07 -30.13
C ASN A 341 -9.96 9.37 -29.48
N GLY A 342 -9.37 9.81 -28.36
CA GLY A 342 -9.73 11.07 -27.69
C GLY A 342 -9.84 10.94 -26.17
N PHE A 343 -10.65 11.79 -25.54
CA PHE A 343 -10.84 11.81 -24.09
C PHE A 343 -12.25 11.37 -23.73
N SER A 344 -12.44 10.77 -22.55
CA SER A 344 -13.80 10.56 -22.03
C SER A 344 -14.45 11.87 -21.59
N LYS A 345 -15.74 11.85 -21.27
CA LYS A 345 -16.36 12.93 -20.48
C LYS A 345 -15.58 13.15 -19.17
N PRO A 346 -15.29 14.41 -18.80
CA PRO A 346 -14.62 14.71 -17.54
C PRO A 346 -15.56 14.49 -16.36
N ILE A 347 -15.02 13.97 -15.26
CA ILE A 347 -15.75 13.78 -14.00
C ILE A 347 -15.12 14.70 -12.97
N GLY A 348 -15.95 15.56 -12.36
CA GLY A 348 -15.52 16.60 -11.44
C GLY A 348 -15.05 17.87 -12.11
N ILE A 349 -14.46 18.77 -11.32
CA ILE A 349 -14.07 20.11 -11.77
C ILE A 349 -12.56 20.27 -11.62
N CYS A 350 -11.91 20.78 -12.67
CA CYS A 350 -10.51 21.14 -12.62
C CYS A 350 -10.36 22.54 -12.00
N TYR A 351 -9.95 22.60 -10.74
CA TYR A 351 -9.67 23.87 -10.07
C TYR A 351 -8.29 24.40 -10.47
N LEU A 352 -8.20 25.68 -10.80
CA LEU A 352 -6.95 26.40 -11.16
C LEU A 352 -5.84 26.29 -10.09
N ASN A 353 -6.22 26.03 -8.83
CA ASN A 353 -5.27 25.94 -7.70
C ASN A 353 -4.83 24.51 -7.38
N GLY A 354 -5.30 23.51 -8.13
CA GLY A 354 -4.94 22.10 -7.96
C GLY A 354 -3.70 21.70 -8.77
N ALA A 355 -3.10 20.56 -8.42
CA ALA A 355 -2.06 19.94 -9.23
C ALA A 355 -2.71 19.00 -10.25
N SER A 356 -2.63 19.36 -11.54
CA SER A 356 -3.08 18.51 -12.64
C SER A 356 -1.96 17.57 -13.08
N TYR A 357 -2.33 16.33 -13.33
CA TYR A 357 -1.44 15.30 -13.81
C TYR A 357 -2.04 14.57 -14.99
N VAL A 358 -1.19 14.27 -15.97
CA VAL A 358 -1.55 13.54 -17.19
C VAL A 358 -0.57 12.39 -17.33
N PHE A 359 -1.10 11.18 -17.46
CA PHE A 359 -0.29 9.96 -17.61
C PHE A 359 -0.84 9.15 -18.77
N GLN A 360 -0.01 8.90 -19.78
CA GLN A 360 -0.39 8.17 -20.98
C GLN A 360 0.69 7.14 -21.33
N MET A 361 0.24 5.95 -21.73
CA MET A 361 1.06 4.83 -22.15
C MET A 361 0.38 4.11 -23.31
N ASP A 362 1.15 3.48 -24.18
CA ASP A 362 0.60 2.70 -25.29
C ASP A 362 -0.12 1.44 -24.76
N ASP A 363 0.40 0.85 -23.69
CA ASP A 363 -0.18 -0.32 -22.99
C ASP A 363 -0.12 -0.13 -21.48
N ILE A 364 -1.28 -0.03 -20.82
CA ILE A 364 -1.37 0.04 -19.36
C ILE A 364 -1.50 -1.37 -18.79
N VAL A 365 -0.52 -1.77 -17.98
CA VAL A 365 -0.51 -3.08 -17.32
C VAL A 365 -1.14 -3.01 -15.95
N ASN A 366 -0.74 -2.04 -15.11
CA ASN A 366 -1.22 -1.92 -13.74
C ASN A 366 -1.85 -0.55 -13.49
N LEU A 367 -2.95 -0.54 -12.75
CA LEU A 367 -3.55 0.63 -12.12
C LEU A 367 -3.31 0.55 -10.61
N VAL A 368 -2.76 1.63 -10.05
CA VAL A 368 -2.48 1.78 -8.63
C VAL A 368 -3.38 2.88 -8.08
N VAL A 369 -4.15 2.56 -7.03
CA VAL A 369 -5.07 3.51 -6.39
C VAL A 369 -4.90 3.50 -4.88
N GLU A 370 -5.12 4.66 -4.27
CA GLU A 370 -5.13 4.84 -2.81
C GLU A 370 -6.42 5.49 -2.36
N PHE A 371 -7.05 4.90 -1.34
CA PHE A 371 -8.28 5.40 -0.75
C PHE A 371 -8.07 5.83 0.70
N ASP A 372 -8.74 6.89 1.11
CA ASP A 372 -8.74 7.32 2.51
C ASP A 372 -9.69 6.51 3.41
N MET A 373 -9.74 6.83 4.70
CA MET A 373 -10.59 6.20 5.71
C MET A 373 -12.08 6.30 5.40
N SER A 374 -12.47 7.34 4.64
CA SER A 374 -13.83 7.56 4.16
C SER A 374 -14.09 6.89 2.80
N SER A 375 -13.13 6.10 2.32
CA SER A 375 -13.14 5.43 1.02
C SER A 375 -13.15 6.40 -0.17
N ASN A 376 -12.63 7.62 0.00
CA ASN A 376 -12.45 8.57 -1.09
C ASN A 376 -11.12 8.32 -1.81
N LEU A 377 -11.12 8.36 -3.14
CA LEU A 377 -9.94 8.21 -3.97
C LEU A 377 -9.01 9.41 -3.74
N ARG A 378 -7.79 9.12 -3.29
CA ARG A 378 -6.75 10.12 -3.03
C ARG A 378 -5.75 10.19 -4.15
N GLN A 379 -5.29 9.04 -4.62
CA GLN A 379 -4.24 8.98 -5.62
C GLN A 379 -4.49 7.89 -6.63
N LEU A 380 -3.97 8.13 -7.83
CA LEU A 380 -3.96 7.23 -8.95
C LEU A 380 -2.58 7.25 -9.62
N GLY A 381 -2.14 6.09 -10.09
CA GLY A 381 -0.97 5.93 -10.93
C GLY A 381 -1.11 4.72 -11.83
N ILE A 382 -0.35 4.71 -12.92
CA ILE A 382 -0.33 3.62 -13.89
C ILE A 382 1.10 3.09 -14.08
N GLN A 383 1.21 1.82 -14.43
CA GLN A 383 2.46 1.21 -14.92
C GLN A 383 2.18 0.48 -16.22
N GLY A 384 3.13 0.51 -17.14
CA GLY A 384 2.90 -0.02 -18.47
C GLY A 384 4.09 0.13 -19.40
N PHE A 385 3.81 0.09 -20.69
CA PHE A 385 4.81 0.17 -21.75
C PHE A 385 4.41 1.21 -22.79
N GLY A 386 5.40 1.65 -23.56
CA GLY A 386 5.19 2.56 -24.67
C GLY A 386 5.71 3.97 -24.41
N SER A 387 5.57 4.80 -25.43
CA SER A 387 5.98 6.20 -25.37
C SER A 387 5.11 6.96 -24.37
N ASN A 388 5.74 7.54 -23.34
CA ASN A 388 5.25 8.81 -22.80
C ASN A 388 5.28 9.78 -23.98
N GLN A 389 4.18 9.90 -24.74
CA GLN A 389 4.01 11.00 -25.67
C GLN A 389 3.96 12.25 -24.80
N LYS A 390 5.15 12.79 -24.51
CA LYS A 390 5.30 14.18 -24.17
C LYS A 390 4.75 14.90 -25.39
N ALA A 391 3.48 15.29 -25.37
CA ALA A 391 3.08 16.41 -26.20
C ALA A 391 4.13 17.49 -25.93
N GLU A 392 4.79 17.97 -26.98
CA GLU A 392 5.88 18.96 -26.88
C GLU A 392 5.46 20.21 -26.10
N GLU A 393 4.16 20.42 -25.91
CA GLU A 393 3.55 21.50 -25.14
C GLU A 393 3.32 21.18 -23.65
N TRP A 394 3.40 19.92 -23.20
CA TRP A 394 2.85 19.48 -21.90
C TRP A 394 3.94 19.12 -20.88
N GLU A 395 4.99 19.94 -20.83
CA GLU A 395 6.15 19.71 -19.97
C GLU A 395 5.77 19.48 -18.49
N ARG A 396 6.22 18.31 -18.00
CA ARG A 396 6.67 18.01 -16.63
C ARG A 396 5.94 18.70 -15.48
N ASP A 397 5.22 17.88 -14.70
CA ASP A 397 4.85 18.18 -13.31
C ASP A 397 4.09 19.50 -13.12
N GLY A 398 2.81 19.50 -13.46
CA GLY A 398 1.79 20.29 -12.73
C GLY A 398 2.05 21.79 -12.57
N TYR A 399 2.63 22.44 -13.59
CA TYR A 399 2.79 23.89 -13.60
C TYR A 399 2.43 24.47 -14.96
N TYR A 400 1.13 24.74 -15.14
CA TYR A 400 0.75 25.75 -16.13
C TYR A 400 1.32 27.10 -15.66
N LYS A 401 2.25 27.65 -16.43
CA LYS A 401 2.39 29.10 -16.53
C LYS A 401 1.17 29.57 -17.31
N ILE A 402 0.35 30.40 -16.68
CA ILE A 402 -0.64 31.21 -17.40
C ILE A 402 0.18 32.07 -18.37
N THR A 403 0.07 31.81 -19.67
CA THR A 403 0.17 32.89 -20.65
C THR A 403 -0.94 33.84 -20.24
N ARG A 404 -0.55 34.97 -19.63
CA ARG A 404 -1.46 36.10 -19.61
C ARG A 404 -1.77 36.35 -21.07
N ASP A 405 -3.05 36.41 -21.39
CA ASP A 405 -3.49 37.03 -22.62
C ASP A 405 -2.88 38.44 -22.59
N ASP A 406 -1.75 38.60 -23.29
CA ASP A 406 -1.23 39.89 -23.69
C ASP A 406 -2.08 40.35 -24.90
N ASP A 407 -3.41 40.33 -24.73
CA ASP A 407 -4.41 40.91 -25.64
C ASP A 407 -4.86 42.26 -25.08
N ASP A 408 -3.89 43.06 -24.63
CA ASP A 408 -4.06 44.49 -24.40
C ASP A 408 -2.68 45.09 -24.65
N ASP A 409 -2.32 45.26 -25.92
CA ASP A 409 -1.71 46.49 -26.42
C ASP A 409 -1.60 46.45 -27.96
N ASP A 410 -2.35 47.39 -28.54
CA ASP A 410 -2.04 48.18 -29.72
C ASP A 410 -2.36 47.66 -31.14
N ASP A 411 -3.31 48.38 -31.76
CA ASP A 411 -3.24 49.06 -33.07
C ASP A 411 -4.67 49.11 -33.68
N ASP A 412 -5.25 50.21 -34.20
CA ASP A 412 -4.85 51.60 -34.42
C ASP A 412 -6.10 52.35 -34.97
N GLU A 413 -6.08 53.69 -34.85
CA GLU A 413 -6.92 54.74 -35.51
C GLU A 413 -8.37 55.02 -35.08
#